data_AF-A0A4P7X0H5-F1
#
_entry.id   AF-A0A4P7X0H5-F1
#
_cell.length_a   1.000
_cell.length_b   1.000
_cell.length_c   1.000
_cell.angle_alpha   90.00
_cell.angle_beta   90.00
_cell.angle_gamma   90.00
#
_symmetry.space_group_name_H-M   'P 1'
#
loop_
_entity.id
_entity.type
_entity.pdbx_description
1 polymer ?
#
loop_
_entity_poly.entity_id
_entity_poly.type
_entity_poly.pdbx_seq_one_letter_code
_entity_poly.pdbx_strand_id
1 'polypeptide(L)'
;MKTLKTLKVLLILVAITLVGCDNNDDQQTTPATPTDGFTISGTFNGTENAYITIDQADANGDTFPDYYNFFFTDGRMTDSFGDVGVGYAYGYSDNTTNMVKLKILAGPSNPSLTSGVISSGNTYISSSVLTSGFNAGYSVDSLLGYDLEPDPTFGTENGVDFCHVPEANGIWYYVGTSGPMVIVNAINIDYSTPSNSTIDLDYTFLDTNGTTITGHYEGTLGIILD
;
A
#
# COMPACT_ATOMS: atom_id res chain seq x y z
N MET A 1 -18.73 -18.82 20.89
CA MET A 1 -18.37 -17.48 20.34
C MET A 1 -17.06 -17.46 19.54
N LYS A 2 -16.03 -18.26 19.88
CA LYS A 2 -14.80 -18.38 19.05
C LYS A 2 -15.07 -18.89 17.62
N THR A 3 -15.93 -19.90 17.49
CA THR A 3 -16.28 -20.54 16.21
C THR A 3 -16.92 -19.61 15.17
N LEU A 4 -17.66 -18.59 15.58
CA LEU A 4 -18.31 -17.66 14.65
C LEU A 4 -17.31 -16.63 14.07
N LYS A 5 -16.25 -16.30 14.83
CA LYS A 5 -15.17 -15.42 14.36
C LYS A 5 -14.24 -16.17 13.38
N THR A 6 -13.86 -17.40 13.72
CA THR A 6 -13.08 -18.28 12.83
C THR A 6 -13.79 -18.54 11.50
N LEU A 7 -15.12 -18.69 11.52
CA LEU A 7 -15.91 -18.85 10.30
C LEU A 7 -15.92 -17.58 9.42
N LYS A 8 -15.92 -16.39 10.03
CA LYS A 8 -15.83 -15.12 9.29
C LYS A 8 -14.46 -14.96 8.64
N VAL A 9 -13.37 -15.24 9.36
CA VAL A 9 -12.00 -15.19 8.83
C VAL A 9 -11.80 -16.21 7.70
N LEU A 10 -12.35 -17.43 7.84
CA LEU A 10 -12.29 -18.44 6.78
C LEU A 10 -13.16 -18.07 5.56
N LEU A 11 -14.31 -17.43 5.77
CA LEU A 11 -15.13 -16.89 4.66
C LEU A 11 -14.44 -15.72 3.97
N ILE A 12 -13.73 -14.87 4.72
CA ILE A 12 -12.89 -13.80 4.20
C ILE A 12 -11.84 -14.42 3.26
N LEU A 13 -11.11 -15.45 3.70
CA LEU A 13 -10.13 -16.16 2.87
C LEU A 13 -10.73 -16.78 1.59
N VAL A 14 -11.92 -17.38 1.68
CA VAL A 14 -12.55 -18.06 0.53
C VAL A 14 -13.20 -17.09 -0.45
N ALA A 15 -13.74 -15.96 0.01
CA ALA A 15 -14.27 -14.93 -0.88
C ALA A 15 -13.15 -14.24 -1.66
N ILE A 16 -12.02 -13.99 -0.99
CA ILE A 16 -10.84 -13.34 -1.54
C ILE A 16 -10.19 -14.14 -2.69
N THR A 17 -10.09 -15.48 -2.57
CA THR A 17 -9.46 -16.34 -3.59
C THR A 17 -10.28 -16.52 -4.88
N LEU A 18 -11.56 -16.14 -4.88
CA LEU A 18 -12.45 -16.23 -6.05
C LEU A 18 -12.60 -14.91 -6.83
N VAL A 19 -11.99 -13.82 -6.33
CA VAL A 19 -12.04 -12.48 -6.93
C VAL A 19 -10.65 -12.06 -7.44
N GLY A 20 -9.80 -13.02 -7.81
CA GLY A 20 -8.41 -12.80 -8.25
C GLY A 20 -8.20 -12.06 -9.57
N CYS A 21 -9.18 -11.26 -10.00
CA CYS A 21 -9.09 -10.16 -10.96
C CYS A 21 -10.33 -9.29 -10.66
N ASP A 22 -10.27 -8.41 -9.67
CA ASP A 22 -11.31 -7.39 -9.58
C ASP A 22 -10.97 -6.32 -10.64
N ASN A 23 -11.94 -5.83 -11.42
CA ASN A 23 -11.63 -4.85 -12.48
C ASN A 23 -11.30 -3.44 -11.91
N ASN A 24 -11.02 -3.32 -10.61
CA ASN A 24 -10.77 -2.04 -9.94
C ASN A 24 -9.28 -1.72 -9.83
N ASP A 25 -8.38 -2.71 -9.95
CA ASP A 25 -6.97 -2.47 -10.26
C ASP A 25 -6.78 -1.85 -11.66
N ASP A 26 -7.76 -2.07 -12.55
CA ASP A 26 -7.63 -1.88 -13.99
C ASP A 26 -8.58 -0.88 -14.65
N GLN A 27 -9.37 -0.14 -13.87
CA GLN A 27 -10.28 0.84 -14.45
C GLN A 27 -10.27 2.18 -13.71
N GLN A 28 -9.17 2.92 -13.87
CA GLN A 28 -9.15 4.33 -13.53
C GLN A 28 -8.68 5.19 -14.70
N THR A 29 -9.39 6.30 -14.91
CA THR A 29 -8.92 7.42 -15.73
C THR A 29 -8.14 8.35 -14.82
N THR A 30 -6.82 8.47 -15.01
CA THR A 30 -6.01 9.50 -14.35
C THR A 30 -6.69 10.86 -14.57
N PRO A 31 -7.17 11.53 -13.50
CA PRO A 31 -7.86 12.81 -13.66
C PRO A 31 -6.90 13.84 -14.26
N ALA A 32 -7.41 14.76 -15.08
CA ALA A 32 -6.60 15.83 -15.67
C ALA A 32 -5.98 16.76 -14.61
N THR A 33 -6.48 16.72 -13.37
CA THR A 33 -5.91 17.40 -12.20
C THR A 33 -6.07 16.46 -11.01
N PRO A 34 -4.97 15.84 -10.55
CA PRO A 34 -5.03 14.96 -9.40
C PRO A 34 -5.37 15.76 -8.13
N THR A 35 -6.23 15.18 -7.29
CA THR A 35 -6.59 15.71 -5.96
C THR A 35 -5.87 14.97 -4.83
N ASP A 36 -5.46 13.74 -5.12
CA ASP A 36 -4.87 12.79 -4.18
C ASP A 36 -3.40 12.61 -4.51
N GLY A 37 -2.56 12.62 -3.48
CA GLY A 37 -1.13 12.78 -3.67
C GLY A 37 -0.42 13.29 -2.43
N PHE A 38 0.82 13.73 -2.64
CA PHE A 38 1.65 14.33 -1.62
C PHE A 38 2.30 15.62 -2.10
N THR A 39 2.66 16.48 -1.15
CA THR A 39 3.34 17.76 -1.45
C THR A 39 4.74 17.77 -0.87
N ILE A 40 5.74 18.03 -1.71
CA ILE A 40 7.14 18.20 -1.32
C ILE A 40 7.59 19.60 -1.73
N SER A 41 8.05 20.39 -0.77
CA SER A 41 8.56 21.74 -1.02
C SER A 41 7.61 22.63 -1.86
N GLY A 42 6.30 22.45 -1.68
CA GLY A 42 5.26 23.19 -2.41
C GLY A 42 4.93 22.65 -3.81
N THR A 43 5.56 21.56 -4.24
CA THR A 43 5.22 20.84 -5.47
C THR A 43 4.35 19.64 -5.13
N PHE A 44 3.19 19.53 -5.79
CA PHE A 44 2.26 18.43 -5.61
C PHE A 44 2.56 17.32 -6.62
N ASN A 45 2.57 16.08 -6.14
CA ASN A 45 2.75 14.87 -6.94
C ASN A 45 1.51 14.00 -6.74
N GLY A 46 0.80 13.71 -7.85
CA GLY A 46 -0.43 12.93 -7.82
C GLY A 46 -0.17 11.46 -7.56
N THR A 47 -1.06 10.80 -6.81
CA THR A 47 -1.07 9.35 -6.61
C THR A 47 -2.52 8.88 -6.50
N GLU A 48 -3.21 8.81 -7.63
CA GLU A 48 -4.67 8.66 -7.69
C GLU A 48 -5.16 7.23 -7.56
N ASN A 49 -4.27 6.24 -7.54
CA ASN A 49 -4.60 4.85 -7.29
C ASN A 49 -4.12 4.45 -5.90
N ALA A 50 -4.94 3.68 -5.17
CA ALA A 50 -4.57 3.10 -3.89
C ALA A 50 -4.71 1.59 -3.89
N TYR A 51 -3.75 0.93 -3.23
CA TYR A 51 -3.74 -0.51 -3.02
C TYR A 51 -3.43 -0.83 -1.57
N ILE A 52 -4.03 -1.89 -1.03
CA ILE A 52 -3.67 -2.45 0.27
C ILE A 52 -3.22 -3.90 0.11
N THR A 53 -2.14 -4.24 0.81
CA THR A 53 -1.78 -5.64 1.08
C THR A 53 -1.89 -5.90 2.58
N ILE A 54 -2.45 -7.06 2.93
CA ILE A 54 -2.75 -7.43 4.30
C ILE A 54 -2.06 -8.76 4.56
N ASP A 55 -1.23 -8.82 5.60
CA ASP A 55 -0.54 -10.06 5.94
C ASP A 55 -1.55 -11.16 6.29
N GLN A 56 -1.52 -12.25 5.52
CA GLN A 56 -2.30 -13.46 5.79
C GLN A 56 -1.55 -14.46 6.67
N ALA A 57 -0.22 -14.34 6.77
CA ALA A 57 0.61 -15.20 7.59
C ALA A 57 0.61 -14.71 9.03
N ASP A 58 -0.31 -15.24 9.84
CA ASP A 58 -0.36 -15.03 11.28
C ASP A 58 0.85 -15.70 11.97
N ALA A 59 2.02 -15.03 11.92
CA ALA A 59 3.29 -15.57 12.40
C ALA A 59 3.30 -15.69 13.93
N ASN A 60 2.49 -14.87 14.61
CA ASN A 60 2.43 -14.81 16.07
C ASN A 60 1.30 -15.69 16.66
N GLY A 61 0.37 -16.18 15.82
CA GLY A 61 -0.73 -17.08 16.18
C GLY A 61 -1.92 -16.40 16.88
N ASP A 62 -2.04 -15.07 16.80
CA ASP A 62 -3.07 -14.27 17.47
C ASP A 62 -4.35 -14.09 16.64
N THR A 63 -4.35 -14.57 15.40
CA THR A 63 -5.42 -14.54 14.39
C THR A 63 -5.73 -13.17 13.79
N PHE A 64 -4.86 -12.18 13.99
CA PHE A 64 -4.92 -10.85 13.39
C PHE A 64 -3.76 -10.64 12.39
N PRO A 65 -3.92 -9.74 11.40
CA PRO A 65 -2.83 -9.41 10.49
C PRO A 65 -1.65 -8.78 11.23
N ASP A 66 -0.43 -9.26 10.94
CA ASP A 66 0.80 -8.72 11.52
C ASP A 66 1.18 -7.36 10.89
N TYR A 67 0.78 -7.11 9.64
CA TYR A 67 0.97 -5.81 9.01
C TYR A 67 -0.05 -5.50 7.91
N TYR A 68 -0.10 -4.21 7.57
CA TYR A 68 -0.82 -3.64 6.43
C TYR A 68 0.16 -2.80 5.62
N ASN A 69 0.21 -2.96 4.30
CA ASN A 69 0.88 -2.00 3.43
C ASN A 69 -0.16 -1.23 2.65
N PHE A 70 -0.14 0.10 2.74
CA PHE A 70 -0.85 0.96 1.82
C PHE A 70 0.12 1.44 0.74
N PHE A 71 -0.32 1.36 -0.50
CA PHE A 71 0.38 1.91 -1.65
C PHE A 71 -0.50 2.98 -2.28
N PHE A 72 0.09 4.12 -2.62
CA PHE A 72 -0.53 5.15 -3.44
C PHE A 72 0.35 5.38 -4.65
N THR A 73 -0.19 5.32 -5.85
CA THR A 73 0.55 5.43 -7.11
C THR A 73 -0.25 6.22 -8.15
N ASP A 74 0.42 6.90 -9.07
CA ASP A 74 -0.22 7.49 -10.26
C ASP A 74 -0.42 6.48 -11.40
N GLY A 75 0.36 5.39 -11.38
CA GLY A 75 0.15 4.21 -12.21
C GLY A 75 -0.56 3.07 -11.48
N ARG A 76 -0.72 1.94 -12.17
CA ARG A 76 -1.35 0.71 -11.66
C ARG A 76 -0.35 -0.21 -10.98
N MET A 77 -0.86 -1.10 -10.14
CA MET A 77 -0.08 -2.11 -9.44
C MET A 77 -0.73 -3.49 -9.61
N THR A 78 0.07 -4.54 -9.80
CA THR A 78 -0.37 -5.94 -9.96
C THR A 78 0.56 -6.89 -9.21
N ASP A 79 0.06 -8.05 -8.75
CA ASP A 79 0.85 -9.16 -8.20
C ASP A 79 1.02 -10.33 -9.21
N SER A 80 0.40 -10.23 -10.40
CA SER A 80 0.30 -11.31 -11.39
C SER A 80 1.65 -11.79 -11.97
N PHE A 81 2.68 -10.95 -11.96
CA PHE A 81 3.97 -11.25 -12.60
C PHE A 81 5.02 -11.85 -11.64
N GLY A 82 4.65 -12.10 -10.38
CA GLY A 82 5.56 -12.55 -9.32
C GLY A 82 6.51 -11.46 -8.84
N ASP A 83 7.51 -11.83 -8.04
CA ASP A 83 8.48 -10.98 -7.36
C ASP A 83 9.25 -9.99 -8.26
N VAL A 84 8.67 -8.82 -8.59
CA VAL A 84 9.23 -7.94 -9.62
C VAL A 84 9.38 -6.44 -9.25
N GLY A 85 9.17 -6.06 -7.98
CA GLY A 85 9.12 -4.66 -7.53
C GLY A 85 10.12 -4.27 -6.42
N VAL A 86 10.05 -3.02 -5.94
CA VAL A 86 10.73 -2.58 -4.70
C VAL A 86 10.18 -3.40 -3.53
N GLY A 87 10.92 -4.44 -3.11
CA GLY A 87 10.43 -5.42 -2.12
C GLY A 87 9.82 -6.70 -2.71
N TYR A 88 9.98 -6.93 -4.02
CA TYR A 88 9.80 -8.22 -4.72
C TYR A 88 8.46 -8.92 -4.50
N ALA A 89 7.33 -8.28 -4.86
CA ALA A 89 6.04 -8.98 -5.00
C ALA A 89 5.07 -8.34 -6.03
N TYR A 90 5.36 -7.11 -6.50
CA TYR A 90 4.40 -6.33 -7.28
C TYR A 90 5.02 -5.69 -8.52
N GLY A 91 4.30 -5.71 -9.64
CA GLY A 91 4.59 -4.95 -10.84
C GLY A 91 3.86 -3.61 -10.85
N TYR A 92 4.47 -2.59 -11.44
CA TYR A 92 3.89 -1.26 -11.58
C TYR A 92 3.73 -0.92 -13.06
N SER A 93 2.67 -0.22 -13.46
CA SER A 93 2.53 0.15 -14.87
C SER A 93 3.67 1.05 -15.34
N ASP A 94 4.01 0.97 -16.62
CA ASP A 94 5.11 1.69 -17.27
C ASP A 94 5.03 3.24 -17.17
N ASN A 95 3.87 3.76 -16.81
CA ASN A 95 3.62 5.18 -16.57
C ASN A 95 3.63 5.58 -15.08
N THR A 96 4.05 4.70 -14.17
CA THR A 96 4.15 5.01 -12.73
C THR A 96 5.32 5.95 -12.48
N THR A 97 5.06 7.22 -12.15
CA THR A 97 6.10 8.23 -11.88
C THR A 97 6.10 8.70 -10.43
N ASN A 98 5.06 8.39 -9.66
CA ASN A 98 4.91 8.78 -8.26
C ASN A 98 4.41 7.61 -7.43
N MET A 99 4.97 7.43 -6.23
CA MET A 99 4.48 6.43 -5.31
C MET A 99 4.71 6.76 -3.84
N VAL A 100 3.85 6.20 -3.00
CA VAL A 100 4.01 6.16 -1.55
C VAL A 100 3.70 4.76 -1.06
N LYS A 101 4.53 4.24 -0.17
CA LYS A 101 4.27 3.02 0.60
C LYS A 101 4.25 3.36 2.08
N LEU A 102 3.16 3.02 2.76
CA LEU A 102 3.02 3.13 4.22
C LEU A 102 2.83 1.74 4.81
N LYS A 103 3.83 1.22 5.51
CA LYS A 103 3.76 -0.07 6.19
C LYS A 103 3.33 0.12 7.64
N ILE A 104 2.20 -0.40 8.07
CA ILE A 104 1.72 -0.34 9.45
C ILE A 104 1.86 -1.73 10.07
N LEU A 105 2.73 -1.84 11.08
CA LEU A 105 2.96 -3.09 11.81
C LEU A 105 2.04 -3.18 13.04
N ALA A 106 1.42 -4.33 13.26
CA ALA A 106 0.86 -4.67 14.55
C ALA A 106 1.99 -4.81 15.58
N GLY A 107 1.80 -4.26 16.78
CA GLY A 107 2.82 -4.33 17.83
C GLY A 107 2.91 -3.06 18.68
N PRO A 108 4.07 -2.77 19.29
CA PRO A 108 4.19 -1.69 20.28
C PRO A 108 3.80 -0.29 19.76
N SER A 109 4.04 0.00 18.48
CA SER A 109 3.66 1.27 17.85
C SER A 109 2.17 1.34 17.53
N ASN A 110 1.50 0.20 17.34
CA ASN A 110 0.08 0.08 17.01
C ASN A 110 -0.57 -1.05 17.82
N PRO A 111 -0.67 -0.93 19.16
CA PRO A 111 -1.14 -2.01 20.02
C PRO A 111 -2.62 -2.36 19.81
N SER A 112 -3.39 -1.46 19.19
CA SER A 112 -4.78 -1.74 18.79
C SER A 112 -4.88 -2.85 17.73
N LEU A 113 -3.82 -3.07 16.96
CA LEU A 113 -3.80 -4.06 15.88
C LEU A 113 -3.45 -5.47 16.37
N THR A 114 -2.83 -5.65 17.54
CA THR A 114 -2.53 -6.99 18.10
C THR A 114 -3.77 -7.74 18.59
N SER A 115 -4.95 -7.13 18.48
CA SER A 115 -6.23 -7.73 18.86
C SER A 115 -7.41 -7.15 18.08
N GLY A 116 -7.11 -6.49 16.95
CA GLY A 116 -8.05 -5.70 16.17
C GLY A 116 -7.63 -5.61 14.72
N VAL A 117 -8.37 -4.83 13.94
CA VAL A 117 -8.05 -4.54 12.54
C VAL A 117 -7.96 -3.05 12.33
N ILE A 118 -7.33 -2.64 11.24
CA ILE A 118 -7.32 -1.24 10.82
C ILE A 118 -8.76 -0.72 10.71
N SER A 119 -9.00 0.48 11.23
CA SER A 119 -10.36 1.03 11.33
C SER A 119 -10.38 2.56 11.31
N SER A 120 -11.48 3.09 10.80
CA SER A 120 -11.76 4.53 10.70
C SER A 120 -11.72 5.22 12.07
N GLY A 121 -11.25 6.47 12.07
CA GLY A 121 -11.13 7.33 13.24
C GLY A 121 -9.87 7.10 14.08
N ASN A 122 -8.97 6.20 13.65
CA ASN A 122 -7.73 5.90 14.36
C ASN A 122 -6.53 6.51 13.66
N THR A 123 -5.52 6.82 14.48
CA THR A 123 -4.17 7.18 14.03
C THR A 123 -3.24 6.01 14.26
N TYR A 124 -2.44 5.71 13.24
CA TYR A 124 -1.43 4.66 13.25
C TYR A 124 -0.05 5.24 13.00
N ILE A 125 0.97 4.55 13.50
CA ILE A 125 2.37 4.87 13.24
C ILE A 125 2.89 3.83 12.25
N SER A 126 3.21 4.29 11.05
CA SER A 126 3.82 3.47 10.02
C SER A 126 5.30 3.19 10.36
N SER A 127 5.86 2.09 9.89
CA SER A 127 7.20 1.62 10.25
C SER A 127 8.28 2.60 9.80
N SER A 128 9.29 2.75 10.64
CA SER A 128 10.52 3.57 10.45
C SER A 128 11.81 2.77 10.69
N VAL A 129 11.67 1.46 10.88
CA VAL A 129 12.78 0.53 10.93
C VAL A 129 13.36 0.35 9.52
N LEU A 130 14.31 1.21 9.14
CA LEU A 130 15.25 0.91 8.07
C LEU A 130 15.96 -0.41 8.44
N THR A 131 15.45 -1.54 7.97
CA THR A 131 16.11 -2.83 8.15
C THR A 131 17.39 -2.77 7.33
N SER A 132 18.52 -2.58 8.03
CA SER A 132 19.84 -2.57 7.43
C SER A 132 20.13 -3.95 6.85
N GLY A 133 19.82 -4.18 5.58
CA GLY A 133 20.02 -5.47 4.93
C GLY A 133 19.24 -5.60 3.62
N PHE A 134 19.78 -5.05 2.54
CA PHE A 134 19.33 -5.29 1.18
C PHE A 134 19.66 -6.75 0.78
N ASN A 135 18.71 -7.67 1.01
CA ASN A 135 18.45 -8.85 0.17
C ASN A 135 17.30 -9.72 0.72
N ALA A 136 16.29 -9.91 -0.14
CA ALA A 136 15.24 -10.94 -0.14
C ALA A 136 14.08 -10.84 0.88
N GLY A 137 13.00 -10.17 0.45
CA GLY A 137 11.63 -10.47 0.86
C GLY A 137 10.91 -9.35 1.63
N TYR A 138 9.96 -8.67 0.97
CA TYR A 138 8.79 -8.01 1.57
C TYR A 138 8.98 -6.81 2.54
N SER A 139 10.22 -6.43 2.86
CA SER A 139 10.52 -5.60 4.04
C SER A 139 11.00 -4.17 3.80
N VAL A 140 10.83 -3.60 2.59
CA VAL A 140 11.00 -2.15 2.49
C VAL A 140 9.96 -1.47 3.38
N ASP A 141 10.47 -0.60 4.22
CA ASP A 141 9.71 0.15 5.20
C ASP A 141 8.91 1.27 4.51
N SER A 142 8.35 2.20 5.27
CA SER A 142 7.60 3.30 4.66
C SER A 142 8.52 4.15 3.78
N LEU A 143 8.10 4.40 2.54
CA LEU A 143 8.89 5.14 1.56
C LEU A 143 7.98 5.97 0.65
N LEU A 144 8.61 6.89 -0.06
CA LEU A 144 7.98 7.72 -1.07
C LEU A 144 8.95 7.91 -2.24
N GLY A 145 8.41 7.99 -3.45
CA GLY A 145 9.16 8.25 -4.67
C GLY A 145 8.42 9.19 -5.60
N TYR A 146 9.14 10.05 -6.31
CA TYR A 146 8.62 10.84 -7.45
C TYR A 146 9.67 10.95 -8.56
N ASP A 147 9.24 11.38 -9.75
CA ASP A 147 10.03 11.33 -10.99
C ASP A 147 10.60 9.93 -11.24
N LEU A 148 9.81 8.90 -10.91
CA LEU A 148 10.20 7.49 -11.05
C LEU A 148 10.22 7.10 -12.53
N GLU A 149 11.17 6.24 -12.90
CA GLU A 149 11.27 5.70 -14.26
C GLU A 149 11.17 4.17 -14.21
N PRO A 150 10.02 3.59 -14.59
CA PRO A 150 9.86 2.13 -14.63
C PRO A 150 10.76 1.46 -15.69
N ASP A 151 11.45 0.37 -15.33
CA ASP A 151 12.32 -0.42 -16.23
C ASP A 151 12.75 -1.77 -15.59
N PRO A 152 12.77 -2.92 -16.31
CA PRO A 152 12.17 -3.23 -17.63
C PRO A 152 10.75 -3.79 -17.54
N THR A 153 10.05 -3.87 -18.68
CA THR A 153 8.72 -4.50 -18.80
C THR A 153 8.78 -6.01 -18.56
N PHE A 154 7.90 -6.52 -17.71
CA PHE A 154 7.72 -7.93 -17.40
C PHE A 154 6.65 -8.61 -18.26
N GLY A 155 5.58 -7.87 -18.57
CA GLY A 155 4.46 -8.38 -19.34
C GLY A 155 3.32 -7.38 -19.45
N THR A 156 2.26 -7.81 -20.13
CA THR A 156 1.06 -7.02 -20.36
C THR A 156 -0.13 -7.73 -19.73
N GLU A 157 -0.92 -7.00 -18.94
CA GLU A 157 -2.18 -7.47 -18.36
C GLU A 157 -3.27 -6.45 -18.66
N ASN A 158 -4.41 -6.92 -19.17
CA ASN A 158 -5.55 -6.08 -19.55
C ASN A 158 -5.21 -4.86 -20.44
N GLY A 159 -4.15 -4.99 -21.25
CA GLY A 159 -3.68 -3.96 -22.18
C GLY A 159 -2.75 -2.92 -21.55
N VAL A 160 -2.29 -3.13 -20.32
CA VAL A 160 -1.31 -2.29 -19.61
C VAL A 160 -0.01 -3.05 -19.46
N ASP A 161 1.10 -2.38 -19.77
CA ASP A 161 2.45 -2.92 -19.59
C ASP A 161 2.92 -2.68 -18.16
N PHE A 162 3.36 -3.76 -17.50
CA PHE A 162 3.85 -3.72 -16.13
C PHE A 162 5.37 -3.93 -16.09
N CYS A 163 6.01 -3.18 -15.22
CA CYS A 163 7.45 -2.98 -15.11
C CYS A 163 7.91 -3.00 -13.65
N HIS A 164 9.22 -3.00 -13.46
CA HIS A 164 9.84 -2.73 -12.17
C HIS A 164 10.01 -1.23 -12.01
N VAL A 165 10.05 -0.74 -10.78
CA VAL A 165 10.50 0.63 -10.48
C VAL A 165 11.80 0.55 -9.70
N PRO A 166 12.96 0.70 -10.36
CA PRO A 166 14.25 0.65 -9.68
C PRO A 166 14.41 1.82 -8.71
N GLU A 167 14.90 1.55 -7.49
CA GLU A 167 15.27 2.63 -6.54
C GLU A 167 16.39 3.55 -7.08
N ALA A 168 17.14 3.08 -8.09
CA ALA A 168 18.16 3.89 -8.76
C ALA A 168 17.58 4.95 -9.71
N ASN A 169 16.30 4.83 -10.07
CA ASN A 169 15.65 5.64 -11.10
C ASN A 169 14.51 6.45 -10.48
N GLY A 170 14.81 7.72 -10.20
CA GLY A 170 13.89 8.68 -9.60
C GLY A 170 14.38 9.25 -8.28
N ILE A 171 13.50 9.94 -7.58
CA ILE A 171 13.83 10.63 -6.33
C ILE A 171 13.09 9.95 -5.18
N TRP A 172 13.86 9.35 -4.28
CA TRP A 172 13.33 8.57 -3.16
C TRP A 172 13.51 9.28 -1.82
N TYR A 173 12.45 9.21 -1.01
CA TYR A 173 12.40 9.66 0.36
C TYR A 173 12.14 8.44 1.24
N TYR A 174 13.14 8.09 2.04
CA TYR A 174 13.03 7.04 3.03
C TYR A 174 12.67 7.64 4.38
N VAL A 175 11.85 6.91 5.11
CA VAL A 175 11.42 7.30 6.45
C VAL A 175 12.63 7.50 7.38
N GLY A 176 12.60 8.56 8.18
CA GLY A 176 13.57 8.83 9.23
C GLY A 176 13.43 7.90 10.44
N THR A 177 13.97 8.30 11.58
CA THR A 177 13.88 7.51 12.83
C THR A 177 12.49 7.49 13.46
N SER A 178 11.55 8.24 12.92
CA SER A 178 10.16 8.32 13.39
C SER A 178 9.24 7.96 12.24
N GLY A 179 8.35 7.02 12.52
CA GLY A 179 7.37 6.51 11.57
C GLY A 179 6.40 7.58 11.08
N PRO A 180 5.92 7.49 9.83
CA PRO A 180 4.85 8.35 9.36
C PRO A 180 3.62 8.21 10.24
N MET A 181 2.97 9.34 10.51
CA MET A 181 1.64 9.34 11.12
C MET A 181 0.61 9.11 10.02
N VAL A 182 -0.26 8.14 10.19
CA VAL A 182 -1.35 7.81 9.25
C VAL A 182 -2.68 7.93 9.97
N ILE A 183 -3.57 8.77 9.47
CA ILE A 183 -4.91 8.99 10.01
C ILE A 183 -5.90 8.35 9.05
N VAL A 184 -6.58 7.29 9.48
CA VAL A 184 -7.60 6.64 8.65
C VAL A 184 -8.93 7.32 8.93
N ASN A 185 -9.34 8.25 8.07
CA ASN A 185 -10.58 9.00 8.20
C ASN A 185 -11.78 8.09 7.92
N ALA A 186 -11.73 7.33 6.83
CA ALA A 186 -12.71 6.31 6.49
C ALA A 186 -12.00 5.10 5.85
N ILE A 187 -12.50 3.89 6.12
CA ILE A 187 -12.08 2.70 5.40
C ILE A 187 -13.25 1.73 5.29
N ASN A 188 -13.49 1.22 4.09
CA ASN A 188 -14.44 0.16 3.82
C ASN A 188 -13.76 -0.90 2.97
N ILE A 189 -13.65 -2.13 3.49
CA ILE A 189 -13.18 -3.28 2.73
C ILE A 189 -14.38 -4.18 2.47
N ASP A 190 -14.86 -4.18 1.22
CA ASP A 190 -15.96 -5.02 0.78
C ASP A 190 -15.43 -6.36 0.29
N TYR A 191 -15.34 -7.33 1.20
CA TYR A 191 -14.89 -8.69 0.88
C TYR A 191 -15.80 -9.45 -0.10
N SER A 192 -17.03 -8.98 -0.35
CA SER A 192 -17.96 -9.60 -1.29
C SER A 192 -17.82 -9.05 -2.69
N THR A 193 -17.47 -7.77 -2.78
CA THR A 193 -17.27 -7.03 -4.03
C THR A 193 -16.08 -6.08 -3.81
N PRO A 194 -14.83 -6.57 -3.91
CA PRO A 194 -13.63 -5.79 -3.60
C PRO A 194 -13.55 -4.43 -4.30
N SER A 195 -14.15 -4.31 -5.49
CA SER A 195 -14.23 -3.07 -6.26
C SER A 195 -15.06 -1.96 -5.61
N ASN A 196 -15.86 -2.28 -4.59
CA ASN A 196 -16.58 -1.31 -3.75
C ASN A 196 -15.75 -0.84 -2.55
N SER A 197 -14.52 -1.33 -2.38
CA SER A 197 -13.65 -0.94 -1.26
C SER A 197 -13.18 0.49 -1.45
N THR A 198 -13.16 1.24 -0.35
CA THR A 198 -12.79 2.65 -0.35
C THR A 198 -11.91 2.99 0.86
N ILE A 199 -11.16 4.06 0.71
CA ILE A 199 -10.27 4.58 1.74
C ILE A 199 -10.25 6.11 1.69
N ASP A 200 -10.19 6.73 2.85
CA ASP A 200 -9.87 8.14 3.06
C ASP A 200 -8.81 8.19 4.17
N LEU A 201 -7.63 8.70 3.85
CA LEU A 201 -6.56 8.87 4.83
C LEU A 201 -5.68 10.07 4.56
N ASP A 202 -5.16 10.61 5.66
CA ASP A 202 -4.08 11.58 5.67
C ASP A 202 -2.80 10.93 6.19
N TYR A 203 -1.66 11.38 5.70
CA TYR A 203 -0.37 10.98 6.26
C TYR A 203 0.61 12.14 6.37
N THR A 204 1.47 12.06 7.39
CA THR A 204 2.63 12.92 7.56
C THR A 204 3.88 12.04 7.61
N PHE A 205 4.74 12.22 6.62
CA PHE A 205 6.00 11.50 6.43
C PHE A 205 7.17 12.42 6.79
N LEU A 206 8.06 11.94 7.65
CA LEU A 206 9.31 12.62 7.98
C LEU A 206 10.47 11.81 7.41
N ASP A 207 11.20 12.38 6.47
CA ASP A 207 12.35 11.70 5.86
C ASP A 207 13.59 11.69 6.78
N THR A 208 14.62 10.98 6.35
CA THR A 208 15.93 10.92 7.04
C THR A 208 16.66 12.26 7.14
N ASN A 209 16.30 13.25 6.31
CA ASN A 209 16.92 14.58 6.24
C ASN A 209 16.11 15.66 6.99
N GLY A 210 14.95 15.31 7.56
CA GLY A 210 14.06 16.23 8.26
C GLY A 210 13.01 16.91 7.38
N THR A 211 12.87 16.51 6.11
CA THR A 211 11.80 16.95 5.21
C THR A 211 10.47 16.37 5.71
N THR A 212 9.52 17.25 6.00
CA THR A 212 8.14 16.86 6.30
C THR A 212 7.34 16.89 5.00
N ILE A 213 6.71 15.77 4.68
CA ILE A 213 5.87 15.57 3.51
C ILE A 213 4.49 15.19 4.02
N THR A 214 3.46 15.86 3.52
CA THR A 214 2.07 15.53 3.84
C THR A 214 1.39 15.04 2.58
N GLY A 215 0.52 14.06 2.73
CA GLY A 215 -0.34 13.61 1.64
C GLY A 215 -1.71 13.17 2.13
N HIS A 216 -2.58 13.03 1.15
CA HIS A 216 -3.98 12.68 1.31
C HIS A 216 -4.38 11.74 0.17
N TYR A 217 -5.26 10.80 0.48
CA TYR A 217 -5.94 10.01 -0.52
C TYR A 217 -7.39 9.76 -0.09
N GLU A 218 -8.35 10.06 -0.95
CA GLU A 218 -9.76 9.68 -0.83
C GLU A 218 -10.23 9.01 -2.13
N GLY A 219 -10.59 7.72 -2.07
CA GLY A 219 -11.03 7.02 -3.27
C GLY A 219 -11.28 5.53 -3.11
N THR A 220 -11.26 4.85 -4.24
CA THR A 220 -11.31 3.39 -4.32
C THR A 220 -10.03 2.79 -3.73
N LEU A 221 -10.14 1.56 -3.20
CA LEU A 221 -9.03 0.82 -2.64
C LEU A 221 -8.92 -0.55 -3.31
N GLY A 222 -7.88 -0.75 -4.12
CA GLY A 222 -7.52 -2.07 -4.64
C GLY A 222 -7.00 -2.97 -3.52
N ILE A 223 -7.32 -4.26 -3.59
CA ILE A 223 -6.85 -5.25 -2.61
C ILE A 223 -5.93 -6.21 -3.35
N ILE A 224 -4.66 -6.21 -2.97
CA ILE A 224 -3.65 -7.14 -3.49
C ILE A 224 -3.37 -8.19 -2.42
N LEU A 225 -3.31 -9.45 -2.84
CA LEU A 225 -3.21 -10.58 -1.93
C LEU A 225 -1.76 -11.00 -1.77
N ASP A 226 -1.24 -10.84 -0.57
CA ASP A 226 0.05 -11.39 -0.13
C ASP A 226 -0.20 -12.61 0.77
#